data_AF-A0A9D7LWY2-F1
#
_entry.id   AF-A0A9D7LWY2-F1
#
_cell.length_a   1.000
_cell.length_b   1.000
_cell.length_c   1.000
_cell.angle_alpha   90.00
_cell.angle_beta   90.00
_cell.angle_gamma   90.00
#
_symmetry.space_group_name_H-M   'P 1'
#
loop_
_entity.id
_entity.type
_entity.pdbx_description
1 polymer ?
#
loop_
_entity_poly.entity_id
_entity_poly.type
_entity_poly.pdbx_seq_one_letter_code
_entity_poly.pdbx_strand_id
1 'polypeptide(L)'
;MKMQLRAAFAALIASLALAACGLGRGEEDFAVTVEAPAARVESALDGISASGQFAELFPGVKAQRTRPGPGEILYTMPGTGDFPAQVRFRIVAVGGDGQNARGAVVHVAVDVPPVRTAITGQQMVLSETKVERSVKALLEMAAAKLGRGERIDAERQQLSELFFILGVITDKEQLDRAETLRDNPAWVMGGSSWLDGMAEADAETPDVPLGDSPEPASDPDERLRANSRAEQSRLEAAAEPEDDTSGESTQPEAE
;
A
#
# COMPACT_ATOMS: atom_id res chain seq x y z
N MET A 1 -57.14 -24.26 -17.75
CA MET A 1 -56.04 -23.43 -17.20
C MET A 1 -55.03 -24.26 -16.41
N LYS A 2 -54.36 -25.26 -17.02
CA LYS A 2 -53.32 -26.09 -16.35
C LYS A 2 -51.96 -26.09 -17.06
N MET A 3 -51.84 -25.42 -18.20
CA MET A 3 -50.62 -25.43 -19.02
C MET A 3 -49.70 -24.22 -18.84
N GLN A 4 -50.14 -23.14 -18.19
CA GLN A 4 -49.27 -21.96 -17.98
C GLN A 4 -48.43 -22.00 -16.70
N LEU A 5 -48.75 -22.88 -15.74
CA LEU A 5 -48.01 -22.97 -14.48
C LEU A 5 -46.68 -23.77 -14.61
N ARG A 6 -46.52 -24.56 -15.67
CA ARG A 6 -45.31 -25.39 -15.88
C ARG A 6 -44.19 -24.65 -16.63
N ALA A 7 -44.51 -23.63 -17.41
CA ALA A 7 -43.52 -22.83 -18.13
C ALA A 7 -42.76 -21.86 -17.21
N ALA A 8 -43.42 -21.33 -16.17
CA ALA A 8 -42.78 -20.42 -15.21
C ALA A 8 -41.76 -21.12 -14.30
N PHE A 9 -41.94 -22.41 -13.98
CA PHE A 9 -41.05 -23.14 -13.09
C PHE A 9 -39.75 -23.61 -13.78
N ALA A 10 -39.81 -23.91 -15.08
CA ALA A 10 -38.62 -24.28 -15.86
C ALA A 10 -37.71 -23.08 -16.17
N ALA A 11 -38.27 -21.88 -16.33
CA ALA A 11 -37.51 -20.66 -16.55
C ALA A 11 -36.73 -20.18 -15.30
N LEU A 12 -37.20 -20.54 -14.10
CA LEU A 12 -36.57 -20.17 -12.83
C LEU A 12 -35.37 -21.09 -12.51
N ILE A 13 -35.40 -22.36 -12.92
CA ILE A 13 -34.29 -23.30 -12.68
C ILE A 13 -33.15 -23.11 -13.69
N ALA A 14 -33.45 -22.72 -14.94
CA ALA A 14 -32.43 -22.45 -15.96
C ALA A 14 -31.62 -21.17 -15.68
N SER A 15 -32.21 -20.17 -15.00
CA SER A 15 -31.48 -18.97 -14.57
C SER A 15 -30.66 -19.17 -13.30
N LEU A 16 -30.96 -20.19 -12.49
CA LEU A 16 -30.10 -20.65 -11.39
C LEU A 16 -28.93 -21.53 -11.85
N ALA A 17 -29.04 -22.20 -13.00
CA ALA A 17 -27.98 -23.05 -13.54
C ALA A 17 -26.87 -22.29 -14.30
N LEU A 18 -27.13 -21.07 -14.80
CA LEU A 18 -26.08 -20.23 -15.40
C LEU A 18 -25.18 -19.53 -14.38
N ALA A 19 -25.59 -19.45 -13.10
CA ALA A 19 -24.73 -18.94 -12.03
C ALA A 19 -23.71 -19.98 -11.52
N ALA A 20 -23.91 -21.27 -11.83
CA ALA A 20 -23.12 -22.36 -11.24
C ALA A 20 -21.98 -22.88 -12.13
N CYS A 21 -21.71 -22.27 -13.29
CA CYS A 21 -20.62 -22.71 -14.18
C CYS A 21 -19.68 -21.57 -14.65
N GLY A 22 -19.76 -20.37 -14.06
CA GLY A 22 -18.85 -19.24 -14.33
C GLY A 22 -18.27 -18.55 -13.10
N LEU A 23 -18.58 -19.03 -11.89
CA LEU A 23 -18.36 -18.33 -10.62
C LEU A 23 -17.54 -19.21 -9.66
N GLY A 24 -16.30 -19.54 -10.04
CA GLY A 24 -15.51 -20.57 -9.34
C GLY A 24 -14.04 -20.21 -9.10
N ARG A 25 -13.63 -18.97 -9.35
CA ARG A 25 -12.32 -18.39 -9.00
C ARG A 25 -12.55 -16.90 -8.75
N GLY A 26 -12.41 -16.42 -7.50
CA GLY A 26 -12.33 -14.97 -7.21
C GLY A 26 -13.57 -14.27 -6.63
N GLU A 27 -14.52 -14.96 -5.99
CA GLU A 27 -15.62 -14.25 -5.33
C GLU A 27 -15.17 -13.48 -4.08
N GLU A 28 -14.23 -14.03 -3.30
CA GLU A 28 -13.66 -13.45 -2.09
C GLU A 28 -12.52 -14.35 -1.58
N ASP A 29 -11.38 -13.77 -1.19
CA ASP A 29 -10.26 -14.51 -0.58
C ASP A 29 -10.27 -14.40 0.94
N PHE A 30 -10.66 -13.23 1.46
CA PHE A 30 -10.87 -13.02 2.89
C PHE A 30 -11.80 -11.84 3.18
N ALA A 31 -12.26 -11.78 4.42
CA ALA A 31 -13.07 -10.67 4.93
C ALA A 31 -12.51 -10.11 6.24
N VAL A 32 -12.66 -8.80 6.44
CA VAL A 32 -12.29 -8.09 7.67
C VAL A 32 -13.50 -7.33 8.20
N THR A 33 -13.83 -7.55 9.48
CA THR A 33 -14.90 -6.81 10.16
C THR A 33 -14.35 -5.50 10.72
N VAL A 34 -15.09 -4.42 10.55
CA VAL A 34 -14.74 -3.08 11.01
C VAL A 34 -15.86 -2.52 11.86
N GLU A 35 -15.53 -2.10 13.08
CA GLU A 35 -16.47 -1.43 13.99
C GLU A 35 -16.65 0.06 13.64
N ALA A 36 -16.93 0.34 12.36
CA ALA A 36 -17.18 1.67 11.85
C ALA A 36 -18.26 1.64 10.75
N PRO A 37 -19.03 2.74 10.56
CA PRO A 37 -20.03 2.80 9.50
C PRO A 37 -19.43 2.56 8.12
N ALA A 38 -20.14 1.81 7.26
CA ALA A 38 -19.68 1.44 5.91
C ALA A 38 -19.22 2.64 5.06
N ALA A 39 -19.93 3.77 5.12
CA ALA A 39 -19.55 4.99 4.40
C ALA A 39 -18.19 5.54 4.84
N ARG A 40 -17.85 5.43 6.14
CA ARG A 40 -16.54 5.85 6.66
C ARG A 40 -15.46 4.89 6.17
N VAL A 41 -15.72 3.59 6.18
CA VAL A 41 -14.79 2.57 5.69
C VAL A 41 -14.54 2.74 4.20
N GLU A 42 -15.59 2.90 3.40
CA GLU A 42 -15.50 3.15 1.96
C GLU A 42 -14.70 4.42 1.68
N SER A 43 -15.01 5.55 2.34
CA SER A 43 -14.25 6.80 2.17
C SER A 43 -12.77 6.66 2.54
N ALA A 44 -12.45 5.86 3.56
CA ALA A 44 -11.08 5.65 4.00
C ALA A 44 -10.28 4.81 2.98
N LEU A 45 -10.91 3.78 2.41
CA LEU A 45 -10.30 2.89 1.40
C LEU A 45 -10.30 3.50 0.00
N ASP A 46 -11.26 4.34 -0.34
CA ASP A 46 -11.30 5.03 -1.64
C ASP A 46 -10.13 6.00 -1.78
N GLY A 47 -9.64 6.56 -0.69
CA GLY A 47 -8.52 7.50 -0.70
C GLY A 47 -7.13 6.90 -0.97
N ILE A 48 -6.97 5.60 -1.21
CA ILE A 48 -5.64 5.04 -1.47
C ILE A 48 -5.13 5.60 -2.81
N SER A 49 -4.08 6.42 -2.73
CA SER A 49 -3.32 6.83 -3.91
C SER A 49 -2.64 5.58 -4.45
N ALA A 50 -2.62 5.40 -5.76
CA ALA A 50 -1.81 4.35 -6.38
C ALA A 50 -0.46 4.89 -6.89
N SER A 51 -0.12 6.10 -6.46
CA SER A 51 1.10 6.80 -6.82
C SER A 51 2.09 6.56 -5.69
N GLY A 52 3.04 5.66 -5.89
CA GLY A 52 4.09 5.39 -4.92
C GLY A 52 5.06 6.56 -4.80
N GLN A 53 5.80 6.61 -3.69
CA GLN A 53 6.85 7.61 -3.44
C GLN A 53 7.99 7.58 -4.50
N PHE A 54 8.04 6.53 -5.32
CA PHE A 54 9.03 6.32 -6.37
C PHE A 54 8.46 6.48 -7.78
N ALA A 55 7.31 7.14 -7.94
CA ALA A 55 6.65 7.31 -9.24
C ALA A 55 7.56 7.96 -10.30
N GLU A 56 8.50 8.81 -9.88
CA GLU A 56 9.50 9.43 -10.76
C GLU A 56 10.50 8.43 -11.34
N LEU A 57 10.84 7.37 -10.59
CA LEU A 57 11.75 6.31 -11.03
C LEU A 57 11.08 5.29 -11.95
N PHE A 58 9.76 5.19 -11.88
CA PHE A 58 8.96 4.23 -12.64
C PHE A 58 7.83 4.95 -13.39
N PRO A 59 8.18 5.76 -14.40
CA PRO A 59 7.20 6.52 -15.16
C PRO A 59 6.18 5.58 -15.80
N GLY A 60 4.90 5.93 -15.67
CA GLY A 60 3.80 5.14 -16.22
C GLY A 60 3.20 4.11 -15.26
N VAL A 61 3.87 3.78 -14.15
CA VAL A 61 3.28 2.89 -13.12
C VAL A 61 2.20 3.64 -12.36
N LYS A 62 0.95 3.24 -12.59
CA LYS A 62 -0.23 3.76 -11.89
C LYS A 62 -1.23 2.62 -11.71
N ALA A 63 -1.71 2.39 -10.49
CA ALA A 63 -2.93 1.59 -10.34
C ALA A 63 -4.15 2.44 -10.72
N GLN A 64 -5.01 1.87 -11.53
CA GLN A 64 -6.27 2.44 -11.93
C GLN A 64 -7.32 2.09 -10.87
N ARG A 65 -8.01 3.11 -10.36
CA ARG A 65 -9.09 2.92 -9.40
C ARG A 65 -10.43 3.05 -10.11
N THR A 66 -11.30 2.06 -9.97
CA THR A 66 -12.66 2.08 -10.50
C THR A 66 -13.67 1.67 -9.44
N ARG A 67 -14.95 1.93 -9.69
CA ARG A 67 -16.08 1.55 -8.83
C ARG A 67 -17.05 0.69 -9.63
N PRO A 68 -16.86 -0.64 -9.67
CA PRO A 68 -17.68 -1.53 -10.48
C PRO A 68 -19.13 -1.64 -9.98
N GLY A 69 -19.37 -1.35 -8.71
CA GLY A 69 -20.71 -1.34 -8.11
C GLY A 69 -20.77 -0.52 -6.81
N PRO A 70 -21.97 -0.37 -6.22
CA PRO A 70 -22.14 0.31 -4.93
C PRO A 70 -21.36 -0.38 -3.82
N GLY A 71 -20.57 0.38 -3.06
CA GLY A 71 -19.72 -0.18 -2.00
C GLY A 71 -18.55 -1.02 -2.52
N GLU A 72 -18.24 -0.96 -3.82
CA GLU A 72 -17.11 -1.67 -4.41
C GLU A 72 -16.03 -0.71 -4.90
N ILE A 73 -14.78 -1.03 -4.57
CA ILE A 73 -13.59 -0.31 -5.02
C ILE A 73 -12.66 -1.35 -5.65
N LEU A 74 -12.31 -1.15 -6.92
CA LEU A 74 -11.38 -2.01 -7.65
C LEU A 74 -10.12 -1.22 -7.98
N TYR A 75 -8.98 -1.73 -7.51
CA TYR A 75 -7.66 -1.29 -7.92
C TYR A 75 -7.12 -2.26 -8.97
N THR A 76 -6.72 -1.73 -10.12
CA THR A 76 -6.16 -2.49 -11.24
C THR A 76 -4.77 -1.96 -11.53
N MET A 77 -3.75 -2.77 -11.31
CA MET A 77 -2.38 -2.48 -11.71
C MET A 77 -2.19 -3.03 -13.13
N PRO A 78 -2.11 -2.16 -14.16
CA PRO A 78 -1.84 -2.62 -15.52
C PRO A 78 -0.43 -3.20 -15.54
N GLY A 79 -0.29 -4.37 -16.15
CA GLY A 79 0.98 -5.05 -16.33
C GLY A 79 1.04 -5.68 -17.72
N THR A 80 2.23 -6.06 -18.14
CA THR A 80 2.48 -6.71 -19.45
C THR A 80 2.31 -8.23 -19.39
N GLY A 81 1.89 -8.78 -18.24
CA GLY A 81 1.64 -10.21 -18.05
C GLY A 81 0.32 -10.71 -18.67
N ASP A 82 -0.01 -11.97 -18.43
CA ASP A 82 -1.20 -12.64 -18.99
C ASP A 82 -2.54 -11.96 -18.62
N PHE A 83 -2.57 -11.25 -17.49
CA PHE A 83 -3.69 -10.44 -17.02
C PHE A 83 -3.18 -9.39 -16.00
N PRO A 84 -3.87 -8.25 -15.83
CA PRO A 84 -3.48 -7.23 -14.86
C PRO A 84 -3.66 -7.73 -13.43
N ALA A 85 -2.84 -7.24 -12.49
CA ALA A 85 -3.09 -7.48 -11.08
C ALA A 85 -4.27 -6.64 -10.59
N GLN A 86 -5.12 -7.22 -9.75
CA GLN A 86 -6.34 -6.60 -9.26
C GLN A 86 -6.50 -6.82 -7.75
N VAL A 87 -6.96 -5.79 -7.06
CA VAL A 87 -7.41 -5.87 -5.66
C VAL A 87 -8.77 -5.21 -5.57
N ARG A 88 -9.79 -5.99 -5.23
CA ARG A 88 -11.18 -5.54 -5.10
C ARG A 88 -11.59 -5.55 -3.64
N PHE A 89 -12.13 -4.44 -3.18
CA PHE A 89 -12.79 -4.29 -1.88
C PHE A 89 -14.30 -4.17 -2.10
N ARG A 90 -15.07 -4.98 -1.37
CA ARG A 90 -16.53 -4.86 -1.29
C ARG A 90 -16.93 -4.62 0.16
N ILE A 91 -17.46 -3.43 0.42
CA ILE A 91 -17.86 -2.97 1.75
C ILE A 91 -19.35 -3.21 1.94
N VAL A 92 -19.71 -4.03 2.93
CA VAL A 92 -21.09 -4.36 3.29
C VAL A 92 -21.40 -3.81 4.68
N ALA A 93 -22.48 -3.04 4.80
CA ALA A 93 -22.95 -2.51 6.07
C ALA A 93 -23.48 -3.63 7.00
N VAL A 94 -23.16 -3.53 8.30
CA VAL A 94 -23.64 -4.46 9.34
C VAL A 94 -24.26 -3.69 10.50
N GLY A 95 -25.32 -4.25 11.08
CA GLY A 95 -25.95 -3.71 12.30
C GLY A 95 -26.84 -2.48 12.06
N GLY A 96 -27.40 -2.31 10.87
CA GLY A 96 -28.36 -1.26 10.50
C GLY A 96 -28.53 -1.13 8.99
N ASP A 97 -29.47 -0.30 8.52
CA ASP A 97 -29.67 0.02 7.11
C ASP A 97 -28.85 1.25 6.71
N GLY A 98 -27.94 1.11 5.73
CA GLY A 98 -27.21 2.20 5.06
C GLY A 98 -26.57 3.26 5.98
N GLN A 99 -27.37 4.20 6.47
CA GLN A 99 -27.00 5.31 7.35
C GLN A 99 -26.92 4.94 8.84
N ASN A 100 -27.63 3.91 9.29
CA ASN A 100 -27.64 3.48 10.70
C ASN A 100 -26.67 2.33 10.99
N ALA A 101 -25.87 1.91 10.00
CA ALA A 101 -24.92 0.83 10.14
C ALA A 101 -23.86 1.15 11.18
N ARG A 102 -23.76 0.30 12.22
CA ARG A 102 -22.78 0.44 13.29
C ARG A 102 -21.43 -0.17 12.96
N GLY A 103 -21.39 -1.02 11.94
CA GLY A 103 -20.17 -1.65 11.46
C GLY A 103 -20.21 -1.93 9.97
N ALA A 104 -19.13 -2.49 9.47
CA ALA A 104 -19.01 -2.95 8.10
C ALA A 104 -18.18 -4.22 8.03
N VAL A 105 -18.40 -5.03 6.99
CA VAL A 105 -17.52 -6.12 6.60
C VAL A 105 -16.92 -5.76 5.26
N VAL A 106 -15.59 -5.81 5.18
CA VAL A 106 -14.83 -5.58 3.96
C VAL A 106 -14.44 -6.94 3.40
N HIS A 107 -15.09 -7.34 2.32
CA HIS A 107 -14.75 -8.54 1.55
C HIS A 107 -13.68 -8.17 0.53
N VAL A 108 -12.63 -8.98 0.42
CA VAL A 108 -11.47 -8.68 -0.42
C VAL A 108 -11.24 -9.81 -1.42
N ALA A 109 -11.02 -9.46 -2.67
CA ALA A 109 -10.49 -10.36 -3.69
C ALA A 109 -9.18 -9.79 -4.24
N VAL A 110 -8.14 -10.61 -4.32
CA VAL A 110 -6.79 -10.32 -4.74
C VAL A 110 -6.46 -11.27 -5.88
N ASP A 111 -6.37 -10.73 -7.09
CA ASP A 111 -5.99 -11.51 -8.27
C ASP A 111 -4.64 -10.98 -8.78
N VAL A 112 -3.58 -11.75 -8.61
CA VAL A 112 -2.22 -11.31 -8.98
C VAL A 112 -1.54 -12.40 -9.79
N PRO A 113 -1.07 -12.11 -11.02
CA PRO A 113 -0.36 -13.09 -11.81
C PRO A 113 0.93 -13.51 -11.08
N PRO A 114 1.32 -14.79 -11.17
CA PRO A 114 2.54 -15.27 -10.53
C PRO A 114 3.76 -14.65 -11.22
N VAL A 115 4.46 -13.75 -10.52
CA VAL A 115 5.71 -13.17 -11.01
C VAL A 115 6.88 -13.95 -10.45
N ARG A 116 7.75 -14.42 -11.34
CA ARG A 116 9.01 -15.09 -10.98
C ARG A 116 10.16 -14.14 -11.33
N THR A 117 10.96 -13.78 -10.34
CA THR A 117 12.17 -12.94 -10.52
C THR A 117 13.33 -13.56 -9.77
N ALA A 118 14.54 -13.35 -10.27
CA ALA A 118 15.76 -13.71 -9.55
C ALA A 118 16.23 -12.52 -8.72
N ILE A 119 16.10 -12.62 -7.39
CA ILE A 119 16.66 -11.65 -6.45
C ILE A 119 17.86 -12.32 -5.79
N THR A 120 19.03 -11.68 -5.86
CA THR A 120 20.29 -12.19 -5.28
C THR A 120 20.65 -13.63 -5.68
N GLY A 121 20.34 -14.01 -6.93
CA GLY A 121 20.57 -15.36 -7.46
C GLY A 121 19.56 -16.41 -6.98
N GLN A 122 18.61 -16.04 -6.14
CA GLN A 122 17.51 -16.89 -5.71
C GLN A 122 16.26 -16.59 -6.53
N GLN A 123 15.63 -17.65 -7.04
CA GLN A 123 14.34 -17.54 -7.71
C GLN A 123 13.25 -17.25 -6.68
N MET A 124 12.76 -16.02 -6.69
CA MET A 124 11.65 -15.58 -5.88
C MET A 124 10.37 -15.59 -6.69
N VAL A 125 9.30 -16.03 -6.05
CA VAL A 125 7.95 -15.96 -6.59
C VAL A 125 7.15 -15.00 -5.73
N LEU A 126 6.59 -13.97 -6.36
CA LEU A 126 5.45 -13.28 -5.78
C LEU A 126 4.22 -14.15 -6.03
N SER A 127 3.72 -14.74 -4.94
CA SER A 127 2.47 -15.50 -4.93
C SER A 127 1.32 -14.62 -4.46
N GLU A 128 0.14 -14.81 -5.04
CA GLU A 128 -1.14 -14.24 -4.61
C GLU A 128 -1.30 -14.30 -3.08
N THR A 129 -1.05 -15.47 -2.48
CA THR A 129 -1.12 -15.68 -1.02
C THR A 129 -0.23 -14.73 -0.19
N LYS A 130 0.90 -14.27 -0.74
CA LYS A 130 1.75 -13.28 -0.04
C LYS A 130 1.11 -11.90 -0.10
N VAL A 131 0.53 -11.55 -1.24
CA VAL A 131 -0.20 -10.30 -1.43
C VAL A 131 -1.44 -10.27 -0.55
N GLU A 132 -2.26 -11.32 -0.57
CA GLU A 132 -3.42 -11.49 0.31
C GLU A 132 -3.05 -11.27 1.78
N ARG A 133 -1.98 -11.92 2.26
CA ARG A 133 -1.53 -11.79 3.65
C ARG A 133 -1.14 -10.35 3.99
N SER A 134 -0.44 -9.66 3.10
CA SER A 134 -0.04 -8.26 3.30
C SER A 134 -1.26 -7.33 3.29
N VAL A 135 -2.18 -7.48 2.33
CA VAL A 135 -3.42 -6.69 2.28
C VAL A 135 -4.26 -6.94 3.52
N LYS A 136 -4.40 -8.19 3.94
CA LYS A 136 -5.15 -8.58 5.14
C LYS A 136 -4.58 -7.93 6.39
N ALA A 137 -3.27 -8.03 6.62
CA ALA A 137 -2.62 -7.43 7.79
C ALA A 137 -2.81 -5.90 7.84
N LEU A 138 -2.66 -5.22 6.70
CA LEU A 138 -2.88 -3.77 6.60
C LEU A 138 -4.34 -3.39 6.86
N LEU A 139 -5.29 -4.19 6.36
CA LEU A 139 -6.71 -3.97 6.62
C LEU A 139 -7.10 -4.25 8.06
N GLU A 140 -6.52 -5.24 8.72
CA GLU A 140 -6.77 -5.52 10.15
C GLU A 140 -6.29 -4.35 11.02
N MET A 141 -5.11 -3.79 10.71
CA MET A 141 -4.61 -2.58 11.36
C MET A 141 -5.52 -1.38 11.12
N ALA A 142 -5.94 -1.17 9.86
CA ALA A 142 -6.86 -0.11 9.48
C ALA A 142 -8.22 -0.26 10.18
N ALA A 143 -8.74 -1.48 10.27
CA ALA A 143 -10.00 -1.80 10.92
C ALA A 143 -9.96 -1.45 12.41
N ALA A 144 -8.88 -1.83 13.11
CA ALA A 144 -8.70 -1.50 14.51
C ALA A 144 -8.65 0.02 14.76
N LYS A 145 -7.98 0.77 13.89
CA LYS A 145 -7.92 2.24 13.96
C LYS A 145 -9.28 2.88 13.67
N LEU A 146 -9.97 2.44 12.61
CA LEU A 146 -11.29 2.94 12.24
C LEU A 146 -12.31 2.70 13.35
N GLY A 147 -12.26 1.54 14.02
CA GLY A 147 -13.12 1.23 15.17
C GLY A 147 -12.91 2.16 16.36
N ARG A 148 -11.68 2.64 16.58
CA ARG A 148 -11.37 3.66 17.60
C ARG A 148 -11.63 5.09 17.15
N GLY A 149 -12.11 5.29 15.93
CA GLY A 149 -12.34 6.62 15.39
C GLY A 149 -11.08 7.32 14.88
N GLU A 150 -9.97 6.62 14.72
CA GLU A 150 -8.71 7.16 14.23
C GLU A 150 -8.66 7.26 12.69
N ARG A 151 -7.63 7.93 12.19
CA ARG A 151 -7.29 8.00 10.76
C ARG A 151 -6.34 6.85 10.39
N ILE A 152 -6.40 6.42 9.14
CA ILE A 152 -5.60 5.31 8.60
C ILE A 152 -4.56 5.76 7.57
N ASP A 153 -3.98 6.96 7.76
CA ASP A 153 -3.10 7.56 6.75
C ASP A 153 -1.84 6.70 6.50
N ALA A 154 -1.29 6.06 7.54
CA ALA A 154 -0.14 5.16 7.42
C ALA A 154 -0.50 3.86 6.67
N GLU A 155 -1.64 3.24 6.98
CA GLU A 155 -2.10 2.01 6.31
C GLU A 155 -2.47 2.28 4.84
N ARG A 156 -3.06 3.46 4.55
CA ARG A 156 -3.30 3.90 3.17
C ARG A 156 -2.00 4.08 2.40
N GLN A 157 -0.98 4.65 3.03
CA GLN A 157 0.34 4.79 2.42
C GLN A 157 0.99 3.42 2.16
N GLN A 158 0.91 2.49 3.10
CA GLN A 158 1.45 1.14 2.93
C GLN A 158 0.68 0.34 1.85
N LEU A 159 -0.64 0.50 1.76
CA LEU A 159 -1.44 -0.08 0.66
C LEU A 159 -1.09 0.56 -0.69
N SER A 160 -0.88 1.88 -0.73
CA SER A 160 -0.39 2.61 -1.91
C SER A 160 0.95 2.04 -2.40
N GLU A 161 1.91 1.87 -1.49
CA GLU A 161 3.23 1.31 -1.78
C GLU A 161 3.12 -0.13 -2.27
N LEU A 162 2.27 -0.95 -1.63
CA LEU A 162 2.02 -2.31 -2.08
C LEU A 162 1.47 -2.33 -3.51
N PHE A 163 0.44 -1.52 -3.82
CA PHE A 163 -0.12 -1.45 -5.17
C PHE A 163 0.87 -0.92 -6.19
N PHE A 164 1.71 0.03 -5.80
CA PHE A 164 2.79 0.53 -6.65
C PHE A 164 3.81 -0.58 -6.97
N ILE A 165 4.27 -1.32 -5.95
CA ILE A 165 5.16 -2.47 -6.13
C ILE A 165 4.52 -3.52 -7.04
N LEU A 166 3.23 -3.82 -6.85
CA LEU A 166 2.49 -4.72 -7.73
C LEU A 166 2.49 -4.21 -9.18
N GLY A 167 2.31 -2.91 -9.40
CA GLY A 167 2.44 -2.30 -10.73
C GLY A 167 3.82 -2.47 -11.33
N VAL A 168 4.89 -2.21 -10.57
CA VAL A 168 6.28 -2.35 -11.04
C VAL A 168 6.58 -3.80 -11.45
N ILE A 169 6.22 -4.77 -10.62
CA ILE A 169 6.61 -6.18 -10.87
C ILE A 169 5.73 -6.89 -11.89
N THR A 170 4.51 -6.41 -12.13
CA THR A 170 3.59 -6.99 -13.13
C THR A 170 3.82 -6.40 -14.51
N ASP A 171 4.51 -5.27 -14.60
CA ASP A 171 5.01 -4.68 -15.83
C ASP A 171 6.46 -5.10 -16.07
N LYS A 172 6.71 -5.82 -17.17
CA LYS A 172 8.03 -6.33 -17.50
C LYS A 172 9.06 -5.23 -17.73
N GLU A 173 8.68 -4.13 -18.39
CA GLU A 173 9.61 -3.03 -18.65
C GLU A 173 10.05 -2.37 -17.33
N GLN A 174 9.09 -2.20 -16.42
CA GLN A 174 9.35 -1.58 -15.11
C GLN A 174 10.11 -2.54 -14.19
N LEU A 175 9.85 -3.84 -14.26
CA LEU A 175 10.63 -4.86 -13.56
C LEU A 175 12.07 -4.90 -14.07
N ASP A 176 12.29 -4.93 -15.40
CA ASP A 176 13.63 -4.91 -16.00
C ASP A 176 14.37 -3.60 -15.62
N ARG A 177 13.66 -2.47 -15.55
CA ARG A 177 14.18 -1.19 -15.01
C ARG A 177 14.57 -1.32 -13.54
N ALA A 178 13.71 -1.87 -12.69
CA ALA A 178 14.00 -2.08 -11.27
C ALA A 178 15.24 -2.96 -11.05
N GLU A 179 15.38 -4.04 -11.83
CA GLU A 179 16.56 -4.91 -11.80
C GLU A 179 17.83 -4.16 -12.23
N THR A 180 17.74 -3.31 -13.26
CA THR A 180 18.87 -2.48 -13.71
C THR A 180 19.30 -1.44 -12.65
N LEU A 181 18.32 -0.81 -11.98
CA LEU A 181 18.57 0.15 -10.89
C LEU A 181 19.22 -0.54 -9.67
N ARG A 182 18.83 -1.79 -9.38
CA ARG A 182 19.42 -2.60 -8.32
C ARG A 182 20.88 -2.95 -8.63
N ASP A 183 21.14 -3.39 -9.86
CA ASP A 183 22.47 -3.88 -10.25
C ASP A 183 23.47 -2.74 -10.49
N ASN A 184 22.97 -1.53 -10.73
CA ASN A 184 23.77 -0.32 -10.83
C ASN A 184 23.17 0.76 -9.92
N PRO A 185 23.59 0.94 -8.66
CA PRO A 185 23.06 2.04 -7.84
C PRO A 185 23.70 3.40 -8.21
N ALA A 186 24.90 3.40 -8.81
CA ALA A 186 25.70 4.60 -9.06
C ALA A 186 25.16 5.51 -10.18
N TRP A 187 24.58 4.97 -11.25
CA TRP A 187 23.94 5.76 -12.33
C TRP A 187 22.67 6.52 -11.89
N VAL A 188 22.00 6.09 -10.81
CA VAL A 188 20.81 6.77 -10.25
C VAL A 188 21.23 7.94 -9.39
N MET A 189 22.30 7.77 -8.62
CA MET A 189 22.85 8.80 -7.74
C MET A 189 23.73 9.82 -8.47
N GLY A 190 24.30 9.45 -9.63
CA GLY A 190 25.07 10.35 -10.52
C GLY A 190 24.29 10.88 -11.72
N GLY A 191 22.99 10.58 -11.81
CA GLY A 191 22.19 10.67 -13.03
C GLY A 191 21.14 11.77 -13.10
N SER A 192 21.36 12.93 -12.49
CA SER A 192 20.59 14.14 -12.83
C SER A 192 20.76 14.58 -14.30
N SER A 193 21.60 13.90 -15.10
CA SER A 193 21.87 14.22 -16.50
C SER A 193 20.85 13.66 -17.53
N TRP A 194 20.06 12.62 -17.22
CA TRP A 194 19.08 12.11 -18.21
C TRP A 194 17.75 12.89 -18.23
N LEU A 195 17.50 13.70 -17.20
CA LEU A 195 16.38 14.66 -17.16
C LEU A 195 16.70 15.96 -17.93
N ASP A 196 17.99 16.30 -18.08
CA ASP A 196 18.43 17.49 -18.84
C ASP A 196 18.26 17.32 -20.36
N GLY A 197 18.30 16.08 -20.85
CA GLY A 197 18.19 15.78 -22.29
C GLY A 197 16.78 15.82 -22.89
N MET A 198 15.74 16.12 -22.10
CA MET A 198 14.35 16.23 -22.58
C MET A 198 13.79 17.67 -22.53
N ALA A 199 14.60 18.66 -22.17
CA ALA A 199 14.18 20.06 -22.05
C ALA A 199 14.86 21.03 -23.04
N GLU A 200 15.52 20.55 -24.10
CA GLU A 200 16.07 21.41 -25.14
C GLU A 200 15.27 21.30 -26.45
N ALA A 201 14.17 22.04 -26.49
CA ALA A 201 13.68 22.64 -27.73
C ALA A 201 13.41 24.14 -27.46
N ASP A 202 14.34 24.95 -27.95
CA ASP A 202 14.27 26.39 -28.21
C ASP A 202 14.01 27.33 -27.02
N ALA A 203 15.10 27.86 -26.46
CA ALA A 203 15.18 29.28 -26.09
C ALA A 203 16.65 29.74 -26.02
N GLU A 204 17.09 30.51 -27.01
CA GLU A 204 18.26 31.39 -26.92
C GLU A 204 18.14 32.29 -25.67
N THR A 205 19.20 32.39 -24.86
CA THR A 205 19.50 33.61 -24.07
C THR A 205 20.96 33.61 -23.60
N PRO A 206 21.56 34.79 -23.37
CA PRO A 206 22.97 35.08 -23.66
C PRO A 206 23.94 34.91 -22.47
N ASP A 207 25.23 34.87 -22.81
CA ASP A 207 26.39 34.89 -21.93
C ASP A 207 26.28 35.90 -20.77
N VAL A 208 26.44 35.40 -19.53
CA VAL A 208 26.68 36.20 -18.33
C VAL A 208 27.99 35.69 -17.68
N PRO A 209 28.95 36.58 -17.34
CA PRO A 209 30.28 36.17 -16.90
C PRO A 209 30.27 35.62 -15.46
N LEU A 210 31.09 34.59 -15.26
CA LEU A 210 31.44 33.93 -13.99
C LEU A 210 31.73 34.95 -12.88
N GLY A 211 31.02 34.83 -11.75
CA GLY A 211 31.33 35.48 -10.48
C GLY A 211 31.43 34.44 -9.37
N ASP A 212 32.64 34.33 -8.82
CA ASP A 212 33.09 33.75 -7.55
C ASP A 212 32.41 32.49 -6.98
N SER A 213 33.16 31.39 -7.07
CA SER A 213 32.99 30.16 -6.28
C SER A 213 33.13 30.41 -4.77
N PRO A 214 32.21 29.93 -3.92
CA PRO A 214 32.52 29.62 -2.53
C PRO A 214 33.12 28.20 -2.43
N GLU A 215 34.16 28.06 -1.62
CA GLU A 215 34.90 26.84 -1.32
C GLU A 215 34.03 25.64 -0.88
N PRO A 216 34.49 24.40 -1.09
CA PRO A 216 33.79 23.20 -0.63
C PRO A 216 34.17 22.88 0.82
N ALA A 217 33.20 22.81 1.73
CA ALA A 217 33.47 22.27 3.06
C ALA A 217 32.23 21.65 3.70
N SER A 218 32.04 20.34 3.53
CA SER A 218 31.98 19.40 4.66
C SER A 218 32.11 17.97 4.12
N ASP A 219 33.15 17.27 4.55
CA ASP A 219 33.36 15.85 4.29
C ASP A 219 32.18 15.04 4.87
N PRO A 220 31.48 14.21 4.09
CA PRO A 220 30.35 13.39 4.59
C PRO A 220 30.72 12.51 5.79
N ASP A 221 31.99 12.14 5.94
CA ASP A 221 32.48 11.37 7.09
C ASP A 221 32.47 12.19 8.40
N GLU A 222 32.58 13.50 8.33
CA GLU A 222 32.57 14.37 9.51
C GLU A 222 31.16 14.53 10.08
N ARG A 223 30.14 14.53 9.20
CA ARG A 223 28.71 14.52 9.57
C ARG A 223 28.31 13.24 10.29
N LEU A 224 28.80 12.09 9.83
CA LEU A 224 28.54 10.81 10.49
C LEU A 224 29.14 10.77 11.89
N ARG A 225 30.38 11.23 12.07
CA ARG A 225 31.03 11.28 13.40
C ARG A 225 30.34 12.25 14.37
N ALA A 226 29.79 13.37 13.87
CA ALA A 226 29.04 14.30 14.70
C ALA A 226 27.70 13.70 15.19
N ASN A 227 26.98 13.00 14.31
CA ASN A 227 25.71 12.34 14.67
C ASN A 227 25.92 11.21 15.67
N SER A 228 26.95 10.38 15.51
CA SER A 228 27.25 9.29 16.46
C SER A 228 27.62 9.81 17.85
N ARG A 229 28.33 10.94 17.93
CA ARG A 229 28.65 11.58 19.22
C ARG A 229 27.39 12.11 19.92
N ALA A 230 26.47 12.71 19.16
CA ALA A 230 25.21 13.21 19.71
C ALA A 230 24.28 12.10 20.21
N GLU A 231 24.26 10.94 19.56
CA GLU A 231 23.52 9.77 20.04
C GLU A 231 24.14 9.15 21.30
N GLN A 232 25.47 9.03 21.36
CA GLN A 232 26.14 8.53 22.58
C GLN A 232 25.89 9.40 23.80
N SER A 233 25.98 10.74 23.66
CA SER A 233 25.70 11.64 24.79
C SER A 233 24.24 11.60 25.25
N ARG A 234 23.28 11.29 24.36
CA ARG A 234 21.87 11.09 24.75
C ARG A 234 21.65 9.79 25.53
N LEU A 235 22.36 8.73 25.15
CA LEU A 235 22.27 7.45 25.84
C LEU A 235 22.93 7.51 27.22
N GLU A 236 24.04 8.24 27.36
CA GLU A 236 24.69 8.47 28.67
C GLU A 236 23.82 9.34 29.60
N ALA A 237 23.18 10.39 29.08
CA ALA A 237 22.26 11.21 29.87
C ALA A 237 20.97 10.48 30.30
N ALA A 238 20.57 9.43 29.58
CA ALA A 238 19.43 8.59 29.94
C ALA A 238 19.77 7.48 30.95
N ALA A 239 21.06 7.30 31.28
CA ALA A 239 21.57 6.21 32.11
C ALA A 239 22.08 6.65 33.48
N GLU A 240 21.93 7.92 33.88
CA GLU A 240 22.21 8.34 35.26
C GLU A 240 21.13 7.78 36.21
N PRO A 241 21.49 6.95 37.21
CA PRO A 241 20.55 6.50 38.22
C PRO A 241 20.31 7.64 39.22
N GLU A 242 19.03 7.99 39.44
CA GLU A 242 18.64 8.89 40.52
C GLU A 242 19.02 8.29 41.88
N ASP A 243 19.78 9.10 42.62
CA ASP A 243 20.34 8.81 43.93
C ASP A 243 19.25 8.75 45.01
N ASP A 244 19.52 7.87 45.96
CA ASP A 244 18.65 7.31 46.99
C ASP A 244 18.20 8.40 47.98
N THR A 245 16.89 8.70 48.04
CA THR A 245 16.33 9.50 49.15
C THR A 245 15.12 8.83 49.80
N SER A 246 15.44 8.15 50.91
CA SER A 246 14.78 8.24 52.23
C SER A 246 13.32 7.80 52.36
N GLY A 247 13.06 6.82 53.23
CA GLY A 247 11.70 6.61 53.75
C GLY A 247 11.43 5.41 54.63
N GLU A 248 12.31 5.09 55.58
CA GLU A 248 12.00 4.14 56.66
C GLU A 248 11.04 4.78 57.67
N SER A 249 9.83 4.21 57.84
CA SER A 249 9.23 3.90 59.16
C SER A 249 7.84 3.27 59.02
N THR A 250 7.77 2.06 59.56
CA THR A 250 6.61 1.18 59.81
C THR A 250 5.52 1.77 60.69
N GLN A 251 4.26 1.49 60.34
CA GLN A 251 3.19 1.21 61.30
C GLN A 251 2.30 0.07 60.76
N PRO A 252 2.13 -1.01 61.53
CA PRO A 252 0.92 -1.80 61.48
C PRO A 252 0.11 -1.62 62.78
N GLU A 253 -1.17 -1.30 62.61
CA GLU A 253 -2.20 -1.44 63.64
C GLU A 253 -2.34 -2.92 64.04
N ALA A 254 -2.37 -3.17 65.34
CA ALA A 254 -3.01 -4.32 65.93
C ALA A 254 -3.59 -3.95 67.31
N GLU A 255 -4.89 -4.26 67.44
CA GLU A 255 -5.80 -4.21 68.61
C GLU A 255 -6.40 -2.85 69.05
#